data_AF-A0A5A8DEC2-F1
#
_entry.id   AF-A0A5A8DEC2-F1
#
_cell.length_a   1.000
_cell.length_b   1.000
_cell.length_c   1.000
_cell.angle_alpha   90.00
_cell.angle_beta   90.00
_cell.angle_gamma   90.00
#
_symmetry.space_group_name_H-M   'P 1'
#
loop_
_entity.id
_entity.type
_entity.pdbx_description
1 polymer ?
#
loop_
_entity_poly.entity_id
_entity_poly.type
_entity_poly.pdbx_seq_one_letter_code
_entity_poly.pdbx_strand_id
1 'polypeptide(L)'
;MSSFVGGDDDDYEHDAQVGGAMGGNAFIGDDDLDDAGGASPSAGGEGASSSSAAAAAGAASASGGAGPGYDSVAEQEAALAEAARLRAEQEAAALRPEDASRLHFGPDLARVEAEFLTNTEAAIVLKALADKAASTGREKTSDTFLRSREYAAAFGLGSKGEADEARAAADELRTQLLERTFASGASTELPGGALGDRLHKFEVASLGNLRPSDAAAARTLIPSLSRFDDSDVRTMLITVARCVGRLDGE
;
A
#
# COMPACT_ATOMS: atom_id res chain seq x y z
N MET A 1 -48.00 -56.55 43.41
CA MET A 1 -48.65 -55.63 42.46
C MET A 1 -47.63 -55.32 41.37
N SER A 2 -47.98 -55.71 40.13
CA SER A 2 -47.48 -55.28 38.80
C SER A 2 -45.96 -55.28 38.55
N SER A 3 -45.35 -56.15 37.72
CA SER A 3 -45.50 -56.48 36.27
C SER A 3 -45.05 -55.38 35.29
N PHE A 4 -43.92 -55.59 34.59
CA PHE A 4 -43.64 -55.16 33.20
C PHE A 4 -42.29 -55.80 32.74
N VAL A 5 -42.27 -56.85 31.90
CA VAL A 5 -42.16 -56.89 30.41
C VAL A 5 -40.86 -56.22 29.92
N GLY A 6 -39.88 -56.86 29.28
CA GLY A 6 -39.88 -57.83 28.15
C GLY A 6 -39.33 -57.08 26.92
N GLY A 7 -38.14 -57.38 26.41
CA GLY A 7 -37.83 -58.25 25.25
C GLY A 7 -36.70 -57.57 24.45
N ASP A 8 -35.60 -58.24 24.15
CA ASP A 8 -35.31 -59.03 22.92
C ASP A 8 -35.10 -58.09 21.72
N ASP A 9 -33.85 -57.93 21.28
CA ASP A 9 -33.20 -58.66 20.17
C ASP A 9 -33.41 -57.91 18.86
N ASP A 10 -32.31 -57.54 18.19
CA ASP A 10 -32.17 -57.61 16.74
C ASP A 10 -30.74 -57.20 16.36
N ASP A 11 -29.92 -58.23 16.19
CA ASP A 11 -28.75 -58.24 15.33
C ASP A 11 -29.17 -57.97 13.88
N TYR A 12 -28.50 -57.02 13.20
CA TYR A 12 -28.48 -57.00 11.73
C TYR A 12 -27.08 -56.66 11.22
N GLU A 13 -26.44 -57.69 10.69
CA GLU A 13 -25.16 -57.66 9.99
C GLU A 13 -25.27 -57.11 8.55
N HIS A 14 -24.08 -56.74 8.04
CA HIS A 14 -23.55 -56.89 6.67
C HIS A 14 -23.98 -55.97 5.50
N ASP A 15 -22.94 -55.30 5.00
CA ASP A 15 -22.52 -55.11 3.60
C ASP A 15 -23.43 -54.43 2.56
N ALA A 16 -22.91 -53.32 2.01
CA ALA A 16 -22.95 -53.07 0.57
C ALA A 16 -21.83 -52.11 0.12
N GLN A 17 -20.82 -52.67 -0.57
CA GLN A 17 -19.96 -51.99 -1.54
C GLN A 17 -20.78 -51.54 -2.77
N VAL A 18 -20.64 -50.27 -3.17
CA VAL A 18 -20.82 -49.74 -4.55
C VAL A 18 -19.94 -48.47 -4.61
N GLY A 19 -19.01 -48.19 -5.52
CA GLY A 19 -18.80 -48.63 -6.89
C GLY A 19 -19.11 -47.46 -7.86
N GLY A 20 -18.11 -46.70 -8.33
CA GLY A 20 -18.23 -45.73 -9.44
C GLY A 20 -17.10 -44.69 -9.45
N ALA A 21 -16.02 -44.83 -10.22
CA ALA A 21 -15.88 -44.65 -11.69
C ALA A 21 -16.10 -43.18 -12.12
N MET A 22 -15.02 -42.43 -12.42
CA MET A 22 -14.45 -42.19 -13.76
C MET A 22 -15.11 -41.02 -14.53
N GLY A 23 -14.28 -40.05 -14.94
CA GLY A 23 -14.60 -38.95 -15.87
C GLY A 23 -13.85 -37.69 -15.44
N GLY A 24 -12.71 -37.27 -16.01
CA GLY A 24 -12.26 -37.41 -17.40
C GLY A 24 -12.77 -36.22 -18.21
N ASN A 25 -12.12 -35.06 -18.09
CA ASN A 25 -12.28 -33.96 -19.05
C ASN A 25 -10.90 -33.52 -19.54
N ALA A 26 -10.50 -34.11 -20.66
CA ALA A 26 -9.48 -33.59 -21.55
C ALA A 26 -10.19 -33.18 -22.85
N PHE A 27 -10.06 -31.90 -23.22
CA PHE A 27 -10.45 -31.31 -24.50
C PHE A 27 -9.50 -30.13 -24.69
N ILE A 28 -8.34 -30.28 -25.35
CA ILE A 28 -8.07 -30.19 -26.79
C ILE A 28 -8.76 -28.99 -27.45
N GLY A 29 -7.94 -28.03 -27.87
CA GLY A 29 -8.32 -26.88 -28.68
C GLY A 29 -7.10 -26.00 -28.94
N ASP A 30 -6.06 -26.58 -29.56
CA ASP A 30 -5.17 -25.84 -30.45
C ASP A 30 -6.00 -25.38 -31.65
N ASP A 31 -5.90 -24.10 -32.03
CA ASP A 31 -6.01 -23.62 -33.41
C ASP A 31 -5.76 -22.10 -33.43
N ASP A 32 -4.52 -21.76 -33.78
CA ASP A 32 -4.12 -20.76 -34.77
C ASP A 32 -5.10 -19.62 -35.10
N LEU A 33 -4.72 -18.38 -34.77
CA LEU A 33 -4.95 -17.25 -35.68
C LEU A 33 -3.76 -16.30 -35.70
N ASP A 34 -3.25 -16.18 -36.92
CA ASP A 34 -2.13 -15.41 -37.42
C ASP A 34 -2.29 -13.88 -37.32
N ASP A 35 -1.13 -13.23 -37.29
CA ASP A 35 -0.72 -12.13 -38.18
C ASP A 35 -1.72 -11.01 -38.53
N ALA A 36 -1.46 -9.83 -37.96
CA ALA A 36 -1.40 -8.55 -38.67
C ALA A 36 -0.75 -7.54 -37.71
N GLY A 37 0.35 -6.86 -38.04
CA GLY A 37 0.45 -6.00 -39.21
C GLY A 37 0.40 -4.57 -38.69
N GLY A 38 1.56 -3.91 -38.69
CA GLY A 38 1.77 -2.63 -38.02
C GLY A 38 1.06 -1.43 -38.65
N ALA A 39 1.13 -0.30 -37.95
CA ALA A 39 1.21 1.02 -38.55
C ALA A 39 1.58 2.05 -37.47
N SER A 40 2.82 2.54 -37.53
CA SER A 40 3.12 3.91 -37.12
C SER A 40 2.69 4.87 -38.24
N PRO A 41 2.17 6.05 -37.89
CA PRO A 41 2.49 7.27 -38.63
C PRO A 41 2.89 8.37 -37.64
N SER A 42 4.09 8.90 -37.72
CA SER A 42 4.54 9.97 -38.62
C SER A 42 4.23 11.36 -38.10
N ALA A 43 5.31 12.14 -38.03
CA ALA A 43 5.38 13.56 -37.78
C ALA A 43 4.49 14.42 -38.69
N GLY A 44 4.25 15.65 -38.23
CA GLY A 44 3.98 16.79 -39.10
C GLY A 44 2.79 17.61 -38.65
N GLY A 45 2.97 18.93 -38.52
CA GLY A 45 1.84 19.85 -38.50
C GLY A 45 2.06 21.14 -37.73
N GLU A 46 2.85 22.03 -38.30
CA GLU A 46 2.88 23.46 -37.99
C GLU A 46 1.47 24.08 -38.08
N GLY A 47 1.22 25.12 -37.28
CA GLY A 47 -0.07 25.80 -37.29
C GLY A 47 -0.10 27.06 -36.44
N ALA A 48 0.75 28.03 -36.79
CA ALA A 48 0.56 29.41 -36.38
C ALA A 48 -0.69 30.00 -37.05
N SER A 49 -1.55 30.69 -36.29
CA SER A 49 -2.44 31.79 -36.70
C SER A 49 -3.16 32.29 -35.44
N SER A 50 -2.71 33.36 -34.80
CA SER A 50 -3.16 34.74 -35.04
C SER A 50 -4.69 34.92 -34.95
N SER A 51 -5.16 35.45 -33.82
CA SER A 51 -6.28 36.39 -33.82
C SER A 51 -5.92 37.61 -32.98
N SER A 52 -5.73 38.69 -33.72
CA SER A 52 -5.59 40.06 -33.29
C SER A 52 -6.87 40.61 -32.69
N ALA A 53 -6.68 41.59 -31.80
CA ALA A 53 -7.40 42.86 -31.68
C ALA A 53 -8.04 43.08 -30.31
N ALA A 54 -7.46 43.98 -29.52
CA ALA A 54 -8.03 45.31 -29.35
C ALA A 54 -7.10 46.15 -28.47
N ALA A 55 -6.68 47.29 -29.03
CA ALA A 55 -6.03 48.35 -28.29
C ALA A 55 -6.98 48.96 -27.26
N ALA A 56 -6.50 49.15 -26.04
CA ALA A 56 -7.02 50.17 -25.14
C ALA A 56 -5.82 50.75 -24.38
N ALA A 57 -5.36 51.90 -24.88
CA ALA A 57 -4.50 52.79 -24.14
C ALA A 57 -5.24 53.25 -22.87
N GLY A 58 -4.65 52.99 -21.71
CA GLY A 58 -5.14 53.42 -20.41
C GLY A 58 -3.97 53.70 -19.51
N ALA A 59 -3.38 54.88 -19.66
CA ALA A 59 -2.45 55.43 -18.70
C ALA A 59 -3.18 55.72 -17.38
N ALA A 60 -2.81 55.02 -16.31
CA ALA A 60 -3.05 55.41 -14.92
C ALA A 60 -2.12 54.57 -14.06
N SER A 61 -1.03 55.18 -13.58
CA SER A 61 -0.94 55.78 -12.26
C SER A 61 -0.58 54.74 -11.19
N ALA A 62 0.64 54.88 -10.70
CA ALA A 62 1.17 54.19 -9.54
C ALA A 62 0.21 54.29 -8.34
N SER A 63 -0.07 53.15 -7.72
CA SER A 63 -0.42 53.08 -6.30
C SER A 63 0.07 51.75 -5.76
N GLY A 64 1.04 51.84 -4.85
CA GLY A 64 1.76 50.71 -4.28
C GLY A 64 0.84 49.70 -3.61
N GLY A 65 0.94 48.45 -4.08
CA GLY A 65 0.54 47.28 -3.31
C GLY A 65 1.77 46.79 -2.55
N ALA A 66 1.68 46.78 -1.23
CA ALA A 66 2.69 46.23 -0.33
C ALA A 66 2.95 44.75 -0.67
N GLY A 67 4.00 44.50 -1.45
CA GLY A 67 4.61 43.18 -1.55
C GLY A 67 5.34 42.86 -0.24
N PRO A 68 5.70 41.59 -0.01
CA PRO A 68 6.41 41.19 1.19
C PRO A 68 7.68 42.05 1.32
N GLY A 69 7.94 42.62 2.51
CA GLY A 69 9.01 43.58 2.72
C GLY A 69 10.38 42.98 2.43
N TYR A 70 10.91 43.26 1.24
CA TYR A 70 12.31 43.05 0.88
C TYR A 70 12.93 44.45 0.82
N ASP A 71 13.88 44.74 1.71
CA ASP A 71 14.42 46.10 1.89
C ASP A 71 15.47 46.46 0.83
N SER A 72 15.88 45.50 -0.02
CA SER A 72 16.78 45.76 -1.15
C SER A 72 16.58 44.84 -2.36
N VAL A 73 16.98 45.32 -3.55
CA VAL A 73 17.00 44.53 -4.80
C VAL A 73 17.89 43.28 -4.65
N ALA A 74 18.96 43.38 -3.84
CA ALA A 74 19.85 42.25 -3.56
C ALA A 74 19.16 41.13 -2.77
N GLU A 75 18.26 41.47 -1.82
CA GLU A 75 17.45 40.48 -1.10
C GLU A 75 16.43 39.81 -2.01
N GLN A 76 15.86 40.57 -2.95
CA GLN A 76 14.89 40.05 -3.91
C GLN A 76 15.53 39.10 -4.93
N GLU A 77 16.75 39.40 -5.39
CA GLU A 77 17.55 38.50 -6.25
C GLU A 77 18.01 37.25 -5.49
N ALA A 78 18.42 37.37 -4.23
CA ALA A 78 18.79 36.23 -3.40
C ALA A 78 17.59 35.27 -3.17
N ALA A 79 16.40 35.81 -2.88
CA ALA A 79 15.19 35.01 -2.69
C ALA A 79 14.76 34.28 -3.98
N LEU A 80 14.90 34.92 -5.15
CA LEU A 80 14.63 34.28 -6.44
C LEU A 80 15.65 33.17 -6.76
N ALA A 81 16.93 33.39 -6.46
CA ALA A 81 17.97 32.39 -6.64
C ALA A 81 17.77 31.17 -5.72
N GLU A 82 17.36 31.38 -4.47
CA GLU A 82 17.02 30.32 -3.53
C GLU A 82 15.79 29.52 -3.99
N ALA A 83 14.73 30.21 -4.43
CA ALA A 83 13.54 29.58 -4.99
C ALA A 83 13.86 28.76 -6.27
N ALA A 84 14.73 29.26 -7.14
CA ALA A 84 15.20 28.54 -8.31
C ALA A 84 16.02 27.31 -7.95
N ARG A 85 16.88 27.39 -6.91
CA ARG A 85 17.65 26.24 -6.41
C ARG A 85 16.73 25.15 -5.85
N LEU A 86 15.77 25.54 -5.01
CA LEU A 86 14.78 24.62 -4.45
C LEU A 86 13.95 23.95 -5.55
N ARG A 87 13.55 24.69 -6.58
CA ARG A 87 12.81 24.15 -7.73
C ARG A 87 13.66 23.16 -8.53
N ALA A 88 14.91 23.50 -8.82
CA ALA A 88 15.83 22.61 -9.53
C ALA A 88 16.12 21.32 -8.73
N GLU A 89 16.26 21.44 -7.40
CA GLU A 89 16.41 20.28 -6.51
C GLU A 89 15.16 19.40 -6.49
N GLN A 90 13.96 19.99 -6.51
CA GLN A 90 12.70 19.26 -6.61
C GLN A 90 12.53 18.55 -7.97
N GLU A 91 12.87 19.21 -9.07
CA GLU A 91 12.86 18.60 -10.41
C GLU A 91 13.90 17.48 -10.52
N ALA A 92 15.10 17.66 -9.97
CA ALA A 92 16.11 16.61 -9.90
C ALA A 92 15.65 15.43 -9.04
N ALA A 93 14.99 15.69 -7.90
CA ALA A 93 14.42 14.66 -7.05
C ALA A 93 13.31 13.88 -7.75
N ALA A 94 12.48 14.54 -8.57
CA ALA A 94 11.43 13.90 -9.36
C ALA A 94 11.97 13.01 -10.49
N LEU A 95 13.21 13.26 -10.95
CA LEU A 95 13.89 12.46 -11.97
C LEU A 95 14.69 11.28 -11.38
N ARG A 96 14.87 11.22 -10.06
CA ARG A 96 15.54 10.07 -9.42
C ARG A 96 14.63 8.84 -9.52
N PRO A 97 15.19 7.66 -9.83
CA PRO A 97 14.40 6.43 -9.85
C PRO A 97 13.84 6.11 -8.46
N GLU A 98 12.59 5.67 -8.41
CA GLU A 98 11.97 5.20 -7.17
C GLU A 98 12.72 3.99 -6.62
N ASP A 99 13.01 3.99 -5.33
CA ASP A 99 13.75 2.94 -4.64
C ASP A 99 13.23 2.77 -3.20
N ALA A 100 12.34 1.79 -3.04
CA ALA A 100 11.75 1.45 -1.75
C ALA A 100 12.79 0.97 -0.73
N SER A 101 13.93 0.41 -1.16
CA SER A 101 15.00 -0.04 -0.26
C SER A 101 15.68 1.12 0.46
N ARG A 102 15.59 2.33 -0.11
CA ARG A 102 16.13 3.59 0.42
C ARG A 102 15.05 4.56 0.89
N LEU A 103 13.79 4.10 0.95
CA LEU A 103 12.62 4.94 1.24
C LEU A 103 12.48 6.13 0.28
N HIS A 104 12.96 5.97 -0.96
CA HIS A 104 12.86 6.98 -1.99
C HIS A 104 11.61 6.71 -2.84
N PHE A 105 10.55 7.46 -2.57
CA PHE A 105 9.30 7.38 -3.31
C PHE A 105 9.15 8.56 -4.26
N GLY A 106 8.39 8.37 -5.35
CA GLY A 106 8.12 9.43 -6.31
C GLY A 106 7.40 10.64 -5.68
N PRO A 107 7.31 11.75 -6.42
CA PRO A 107 6.78 13.02 -5.90
C PRO A 107 5.34 12.90 -5.39
N ASP A 108 4.54 12.00 -5.93
CA ASP A 108 3.14 11.82 -5.50
C ASP A 108 3.04 11.24 -4.07
N LEU A 109 3.97 10.35 -3.72
CA LEU A 109 4.05 9.74 -2.38
C LEU A 109 4.90 10.57 -1.40
N ALA A 110 5.77 11.43 -1.91
CA ALA A 110 6.62 12.29 -1.09
C ALA A 110 5.94 13.62 -0.71
N ARG A 111 5.05 14.16 -1.57
CA ARG A 111 4.35 15.44 -1.34
C ARG A 111 3.08 15.30 -0.51
N VAL A 112 2.39 14.18 -0.68
CA VAL A 112 1.26 13.80 0.16
C VAL A 112 1.88 12.99 1.29
N GLU A 113 1.51 13.23 2.55
CA GLU A 113 1.90 12.34 3.65
C GLU A 113 1.24 10.96 3.44
N ALA A 114 1.79 10.19 2.51
CA ALA A 114 1.14 9.02 1.95
C ALA A 114 0.91 8.00 3.05
N GLU A 115 -0.30 7.45 3.05
CA GLU A 115 -0.69 6.46 4.03
C GLU A 115 -0.36 5.08 3.46
N PHE A 116 0.60 4.42 4.10
CA PHE A 116 0.96 3.04 3.79
C PHE A 116 0.10 2.11 4.64
N LEU A 117 -0.66 1.25 3.95
CA LEU A 117 -1.55 0.27 4.55
C LEU A 117 -0.91 -1.11 4.51
N THR A 118 -1.07 -1.85 5.61
CA THR A 118 -0.93 -3.30 5.65
C THR A 118 -2.02 -3.97 4.81
N ASN A 119 -1.82 -5.23 4.43
CA ASN A 119 -2.82 -6.06 3.77
C ASN A 119 -4.11 -6.16 4.62
N THR A 120 -3.98 -6.16 5.95
CA THR A 120 -5.12 -6.16 6.87
C THR A 120 -5.95 -4.88 6.75
N GLU A 121 -5.29 -3.72 6.85
CA GLU A 121 -5.96 -2.41 6.72
C GLU A 121 -6.60 -2.28 5.33
N ALA A 122 -5.89 -2.70 4.28
CA ALA A 122 -6.41 -2.73 2.92
C ALA A 122 -7.65 -3.64 2.80
N ALA A 123 -7.63 -4.83 3.39
CA ALA A 123 -8.77 -5.75 3.40
C ALA A 123 -10.00 -5.14 4.08
N ILE A 124 -9.81 -4.48 5.22
CA ILE A 124 -10.88 -3.79 5.96
C ILE A 124 -11.50 -2.68 5.10
N VAL A 125 -10.67 -1.83 4.49
CA VAL A 125 -11.14 -0.72 3.64
C VAL A 125 -11.87 -1.26 2.40
N LEU A 126 -11.30 -2.26 1.72
CA LEU A 126 -11.91 -2.86 0.53
C LEU A 126 -13.24 -3.57 0.85
N LYS A 127 -13.34 -4.23 2.01
CA LYS A 127 -14.60 -4.82 2.49
C LYS A 127 -15.67 -3.74 2.71
N ALA A 128 -15.34 -2.69 3.46
CA ALA A 128 -16.27 -1.58 3.72
C ALA A 128 -16.74 -0.89 2.44
N LEU A 129 -15.86 -0.74 1.44
CA LEU A 129 -16.22 -0.21 0.13
C LEU A 129 -17.15 -1.14 -0.65
N ALA A 130 -16.93 -2.46 -0.59
CA ALA A 130 -17.79 -3.45 -1.22
C ALA A 130 -19.20 -3.44 -0.59
N ASP A 131 -19.30 -3.40 0.73
CA ASP A 131 -20.57 -3.36 1.46
C ASP A 131 -21.35 -2.06 1.16
N LYS A 132 -20.63 -0.93 1.03
CA LYS A 132 -21.20 0.35 0.61
C LYS A 132 -21.68 0.31 -0.84
N ALA A 133 -20.96 -0.32 -1.75
CA ALA A 133 -21.37 -0.46 -3.14
C ALA A 133 -22.65 -1.31 -3.25
N ALA A 134 -22.71 -2.42 -2.51
CA ALA A 134 -23.88 -3.30 -2.45
C ALA A 134 -25.12 -2.59 -1.90
N SER A 135 -24.97 -1.79 -0.84
CA SER A 135 -26.09 -1.06 -0.22
C SER A 135 -26.57 0.15 -1.06
N THR A 136 -25.71 0.74 -1.89
CA THR A 136 -26.06 1.89 -2.74
C THR A 136 -26.55 1.50 -4.14
N GLY A 137 -26.60 0.20 -4.45
CA GLY A 137 -27.02 -0.31 -5.75
C GLY A 137 -26.07 0.09 -6.89
N ARG A 138 -24.82 0.48 -6.59
CA ARG A 138 -23.82 0.77 -7.63
C ARG A 138 -23.40 -0.53 -8.33
N GLU A 139 -23.30 -0.43 -9.64
CA GLU A 139 -22.95 -1.52 -10.53
C GLU A 139 -21.55 -2.10 -10.27
N LYS A 140 -21.45 -3.41 -10.55
CA LYS A 140 -20.28 -4.31 -10.57
C LYS A 140 -18.93 -3.67 -10.19
N THR A 141 -18.42 -4.05 -9.02
CA THR A 141 -17.01 -3.91 -8.69
C THR A 141 -16.15 -4.53 -9.79
N SER A 142 -15.08 -3.85 -10.21
CA SER A 142 -14.16 -4.39 -11.22
C SER A 142 -13.53 -5.71 -10.76
N ASP A 143 -13.12 -6.54 -11.72
CA ASP A 143 -12.39 -7.78 -11.45
C ASP A 143 -11.10 -7.51 -10.66
N THR A 144 -10.37 -6.43 -11.00
CA THR A 144 -9.20 -5.99 -10.23
C THR A 144 -9.55 -5.71 -8.76
N PHE A 145 -10.66 -5.02 -8.49
CA PHE A 145 -11.10 -4.75 -7.12
C PHE A 145 -11.38 -6.03 -6.33
N LEU A 146 -12.09 -6.98 -6.95
CA LEU A 146 -12.40 -8.27 -6.33
C LEU A 146 -11.12 -9.05 -6.01
N ARG A 147 -10.20 -9.16 -6.97
CA ARG A 147 -8.91 -9.85 -6.77
C ARG A 147 -8.05 -9.18 -5.72
N SER A 148 -7.99 -7.85 -5.70
CA SER A 148 -7.25 -7.11 -4.66
C SER A 148 -7.83 -7.35 -3.27
N ARG A 149 -9.16 -7.41 -3.14
CA ARG A 149 -9.83 -7.71 -1.87
C ARG A 149 -9.54 -9.13 -1.41
N GLU A 150 -9.66 -10.10 -2.31
CA GLU A 150 -9.37 -11.51 -2.00
C GLU A 150 -7.93 -11.72 -1.58
N TYR A 151 -6.98 -11.10 -2.30
CA TYR A 151 -5.58 -11.11 -1.94
C TYR A 151 -5.35 -10.51 -0.55
N ALA A 152 -5.84 -9.30 -0.31
CA ALA A 152 -5.65 -8.61 0.97
C ALA A 152 -6.26 -9.40 2.14
N ALA A 153 -7.42 -10.02 1.95
CA ALA A 153 -8.08 -10.85 2.95
C ALA A 153 -7.29 -12.14 3.24
N ALA A 154 -6.73 -12.79 2.21
CA ALA A 154 -5.97 -14.03 2.36
C ALA A 154 -4.62 -13.81 3.05
N PHE A 155 -3.94 -12.68 2.77
CA PHE A 155 -2.58 -12.40 3.24
C PHE A 155 -2.50 -11.35 4.37
N GLY A 156 -3.64 -10.89 4.89
CA GLY A 156 -3.72 -10.02 6.06
C GLY A 156 -3.37 -10.73 7.38
N LEU A 157 -3.04 -9.94 8.42
CA LEU A 157 -2.74 -10.39 9.79
C LEU A 157 -3.86 -11.27 10.37
N GLY A 158 -5.12 -10.94 10.07
CA GLY A 158 -6.30 -11.63 10.58
C GLY A 158 -7.05 -12.46 9.55
N SER A 159 -6.35 -13.14 8.63
CA SER A 159 -7.02 -13.97 7.61
C SER A 159 -7.93 -15.06 8.19
N LYS A 160 -7.78 -15.39 9.48
CA LYS A 160 -8.60 -16.34 10.23
C LYS A 160 -9.46 -15.73 11.36
N GLY A 161 -9.24 -14.47 11.70
CA GLY A 161 -9.88 -13.80 12.84
C GLY A 161 -11.11 -12.98 12.44
N GLU A 162 -11.87 -12.53 13.43
CA GLU A 162 -12.98 -11.60 13.22
C GLU A 162 -12.47 -10.23 12.75
N ALA A 163 -13.27 -9.53 11.94
CA ALA A 163 -12.85 -8.27 11.32
C ALA A 163 -12.48 -7.18 12.34
N ASP A 164 -13.19 -7.13 13.47
CA ASP A 164 -12.93 -6.16 14.54
C ASP A 164 -11.62 -6.46 15.28
N GLU A 165 -11.28 -7.74 15.46
CA GLU A 165 -10.02 -8.16 16.07
C GLU A 165 -8.84 -7.87 15.14
N ALA A 166 -9.00 -8.18 13.85
CA ALA A 166 -8.01 -7.86 12.82
C ALA A 166 -7.74 -6.35 12.73
N ARG A 167 -8.79 -5.53 12.86
CA ARG A 167 -8.67 -4.08 12.93
C ARG A 167 -7.91 -3.63 14.18
N ALA A 168 -8.31 -4.11 15.34
CA ALA A 168 -7.65 -3.76 16.60
C ALA A 168 -6.17 -4.15 16.60
N ALA A 169 -5.83 -5.31 16.05
CA ALA A 169 -4.44 -5.75 15.92
C ALA A 169 -3.63 -4.89 14.95
N ALA A 170 -4.21 -4.45 13.84
CA ALA A 170 -3.56 -3.54 12.90
C ALA A 170 -3.33 -2.15 13.51
N ASP A 171 -4.34 -1.60 14.20
CA ASP A 171 -4.25 -0.32 14.90
C ASP A 171 -3.18 -0.37 16.02
N GLU A 172 -3.15 -1.47 16.79
CA GLU A 172 -2.14 -1.70 17.83
C GLU A 172 -0.72 -1.79 17.25
N LEU A 173 -0.54 -2.57 16.18
CA LEU A 173 0.75 -2.71 15.49
C LEU A 173 1.27 -1.35 15.03
N ARG A 174 0.40 -0.57 14.37
CA ARG A 174 0.71 0.76 13.85
C ARG A 174 1.12 1.70 14.97
N THR A 175 0.32 1.77 16.03
CA THR A 175 0.56 2.61 17.19
C THR A 175 1.92 2.27 17.83
N GLN A 176 2.15 0.99 18.14
CA GLN A 176 3.36 0.59 18.85
C GLN A 176 4.64 0.72 18.03
N LEU A 177 4.59 0.56 16.71
CA LEU A 177 5.79 0.69 15.88
C LEU A 177 6.08 2.15 15.48
N LEU A 178 5.06 3.00 15.30
CA LEU A 178 5.26 4.41 14.92
C LEU A 178 5.57 5.32 16.12
N GLU A 179 5.02 5.04 17.30
CA GLU A 179 5.29 5.82 18.51
C GLU A 179 6.62 5.44 19.17
N ARG A 180 7.12 4.23 18.89
CA ARG A 180 8.35 3.75 19.50
C ARG A 180 9.57 4.37 18.87
N THR A 181 10.47 4.82 19.73
CA THR A 181 11.83 5.23 19.41
C THR A 181 12.78 4.08 19.71
N PHE A 182 13.67 3.79 18.79
CA PHE A 182 14.69 2.75 18.84
C PHE A 182 16.05 3.41 18.99
N ALA A 183 16.99 2.78 19.69
CA ALA A 183 18.30 3.38 19.86
C ALA A 183 19.01 3.41 18.49
N SER A 184 19.15 4.59 17.87
CA SER A 184 19.86 4.66 16.59
C SER A 184 21.33 4.28 16.80
N GLY A 185 21.72 3.14 16.20
CA GLY A 185 23.12 2.69 16.16
C GLY A 185 24.01 3.56 15.26
N ALA A 186 23.41 4.37 14.37
CA ALA A 186 24.13 5.33 13.54
C ALA A 186 23.18 6.37 12.92
N SER A 187 23.47 7.66 13.15
CA SER A 187 22.87 8.77 12.41
C SER A 187 23.28 8.71 10.95
N THR A 188 22.56 7.91 10.15
CA THR A 188 22.72 7.92 8.70
C THR A 188 21.74 8.94 8.15
N GLU A 189 22.25 10.07 7.68
CA GLU A 189 21.46 11.10 7.02
C GLU A 189 20.92 10.54 5.70
N LEU A 190 19.69 10.04 5.71
CA LEU A 190 18.93 9.74 4.51
C LEU A 190 18.35 11.06 3.95
N PRO A 191 18.45 11.31 2.63
CA PRO A 191 17.91 12.51 2.02
C PRO A 191 16.37 12.43 2.01
N GLY A 192 15.74 13.14 2.94
CA GLY A 192 14.29 13.09 3.20
C GLY A 192 13.88 13.46 4.62
N GLY A 193 14.84 13.76 5.50
CA GLY A 193 14.61 14.02 6.92
C GLY A 193 14.99 12.80 7.74
N ALA A 194 15.74 13.01 8.82
CA ALA A 194 16.25 11.96 9.68
C ALA A 194 15.07 11.24 10.37
N LEU A 195 14.58 10.17 9.76
CA LEU A 195 13.77 9.19 10.48
C LEU A 195 14.53 8.63 11.67
N GLY A 196 15.88 8.68 11.65
CA GLY A 196 16.77 8.40 12.77
C GLY A 196 16.36 7.11 13.48
N ASP A 197 15.83 7.32 14.68
CA ASP A 197 15.41 6.37 15.70
C ASP A 197 13.98 5.84 15.50
N ARG A 198 13.25 6.26 14.46
CA ARG A 198 11.84 5.95 14.21
C ARG A 198 11.63 5.20 12.89
N LEU A 199 10.60 4.35 12.88
CA LEU A 199 10.18 3.63 11.68
C LEU A 199 9.38 4.53 10.73
N HIS A 200 9.59 4.34 9.43
CA HIS A 200 8.74 4.93 8.40
C HIS A 200 7.44 4.14 8.27
N LYS A 201 6.33 4.80 7.89
CA LYS A 201 5.02 4.15 7.69
C LYS A 201 5.09 2.96 6.73
N PHE A 202 5.88 3.08 5.65
CA PHE A 202 6.13 1.98 4.70
C PHE A 202 6.75 0.75 5.36
N GLU A 203 7.69 0.95 6.29
CA GLU A 203 8.40 -0.16 6.95
C GLU A 203 7.49 -0.87 7.95
N VAL A 204 6.65 -0.11 8.67
CA VAL A 204 5.61 -0.68 9.54
C VAL A 204 4.66 -1.55 8.72
N ALA A 205 4.18 -1.04 7.58
CA ALA A 205 3.32 -1.80 6.68
C ALA A 205 4.03 -3.06 6.14
N SER A 206 5.29 -2.92 5.74
CA SER A 206 6.11 -4.02 5.21
C SER A 206 6.37 -5.10 6.25
N LEU A 207 6.67 -4.73 7.49
CA LEU A 207 6.85 -5.66 8.62
C LEU A 207 5.57 -6.45 8.90
N GLY A 208 4.41 -5.78 8.92
CA GLY A 208 3.11 -6.42 9.12
C GLY A 208 2.74 -7.40 7.99
N ASN A 209 3.11 -7.09 6.76
CA ASN A 209 2.81 -7.91 5.59
C ASN A 209 3.75 -9.11 5.43
N LEU A 210 5.06 -8.89 5.58
CA LEU A 210 6.09 -9.89 5.26
C LEU A 210 6.38 -10.84 6.42
N ARG A 211 6.13 -10.42 7.67
CA ARG A 211 6.31 -11.23 8.89
C ARG A 211 7.64 -12.01 8.91
N PRO A 212 8.79 -11.34 8.78
CA PRO A 212 10.08 -12.03 8.78
C PRO A 212 10.31 -12.77 10.12
N SER A 213 10.93 -13.95 10.03
CA SER A 213 11.19 -14.84 11.18
C SER A 213 12.20 -14.28 12.16
N ASP A 214 13.16 -13.51 11.66
CA ASP A 214 14.30 -13.00 12.41
C ASP A 214 14.83 -11.70 11.82
N ALA A 215 15.72 -11.04 12.56
CA ALA A 215 16.24 -9.73 12.19
C ALA A 215 17.14 -9.74 10.93
N ALA A 216 17.78 -10.87 10.60
CA ALA A 216 18.56 -10.99 9.37
C ALA A 216 17.64 -11.08 8.15
N ALA A 217 16.58 -11.88 8.23
CA ALA A 217 15.53 -11.95 7.22
C ALA A 217 14.84 -10.59 7.06
N ALA A 218 14.51 -9.91 8.16
CA ALA A 218 13.88 -8.59 8.13
C ALA A 218 14.72 -7.54 7.37
N ARG A 219 16.03 -7.46 7.65
CA ARG A 219 16.93 -6.52 6.94
C ARG A 219 17.20 -6.93 5.50
N THR A 220 17.13 -8.21 5.17
CA THR A 220 17.26 -8.68 3.79
C THR A 220 16.04 -8.29 2.96
N LEU A 221 14.84 -8.45 3.52
CA LEU A 221 13.57 -8.15 2.85
C LEU A 221 13.24 -6.65 2.85
N ILE A 222 13.65 -5.92 3.89
CA ILE A 222 13.41 -4.49 4.08
C ILE A 222 14.77 -3.81 4.36
N PRO A 223 15.57 -3.52 3.31
CA PRO A 223 16.94 -3.04 3.48
C PRO A 223 17.08 -1.72 4.23
N SER A 224 16.03 -0.88 4.21
CA SER A 224 15.98 0.36 4.98
C SER A 224 16.07 0.14 6.49
N LEU A 225 15.74 -1.06 7.00
CA LEU A 225 15.91 -1.42 8.41
C LEU A 225 17.37 -1.59 8.83
N SER A 226 18.34 -1.55 7.91
CA SER A 226 19.77 -1.69 8.24
C SER A 226 20.30 -0.60 9.17
N ARG A 227 19.55 0.50 9.35
CA ARG A 227 19.86 1.57 10.30
C ARG A 227 19.57 1.22 11.76
N PHE A 228 18.89 0.10 12.01
CA PHE A 228 18.54 -0.36 13.36
C PHE A 228 19.40 -1.55 13.77
N ASP A 229 19.75 -1.56 15.05
CA ASP A 229 20.48 -2.67 15.66
C ASP A 229 19.62 -3.93 15.71
N ASP A 230 20.31 -5.07 15.79
CA ASP A 230 19.66 -6.38 15.84
C ASP A 230 18.65 -6.52 16.99
N SER A 231 18.96 -5.93 18.15
CA SER A 231 18.08 -5.90 19.32
C SER A 231 16.77 -5.14 19.04
N ASP A 232 16.87 -4.02 18.34
CA ASP A 232 15.71 -3.20 18.00
C ASP A 232 14.83 -3.89 16.96
N VAL A 233 15.44 -4.44 15.91
CA VAL A 233 14.70 -5.21 14.90
C VAL A 233 13.99 -6.40 15.54
N ARG A 234 14.66 -7.18 16.41
CA ARG A 234 14.00 -8.28 17.15
C ARG A 234 12.81 -7.79 17.97
N THR A 235 12.95 -6.62 18.60
CA THR A 235 11.87 -6.01 19.37
C THR A 235 10.67 -5.65 18.49
N MET A 236 10.91 -5.12 17.28
CA MET A 236 9.84 -4.88 16.29
C MET A 236 9.14 -6.18 15.91
N LEU A 237 9.90 -7.26 15.69
CA LEU A 237 9.34 -8.57 15.32
C LEU A 237 8.51 -9.20 16.45
N ILE A 238 8.90 -9.01 17.70
CA ILE A 238 8.08 -9.43 18.86
C ILE A 238 6.73 -8.71 18.85
N THR A 239 6.72 -7.39 18.55
CA THR A 239 5.47 -6.64 18.41
C THR A 239 4.60 -7.20 17.27
N VAL A 240 5.18 -7.47 16.10
CA VAL A 240 4.47 -8.10 14.97
C VAL A 240 3.90 -9.45 15.37
N ALA A 241 4.71 -10.34 15.94
CA ALA A 241 4.32 -11.68 16.35
C ALA A 241 3.20 -11.66 17.41
N ARG A 242 3.23 -10.73 18.37
CA ARG A 242 2.16 -10.57 19.37
C ARG A 242 0.84 -10.17 18.73
N CYS A 243 0.87 -9.25 17.76
CA CYS A 243 -0.32 -8.83 17.03
C CYS A 243 -0.88 -9.95 16.14
N VAL A 244 -0.01 -10.81 15.59
CA VAL A 244 -0.41 -12.00 14.80
C VAL A 244 -0.98 -13.11 15.69
N GLY A 245 -0.28 -13.50 16.77
CA GLY A 245 -0.68 -14.62 17.63
C GLY A 245 -2.07 -14.46 18.25
N ARG A 246 -2.46 -13.21 18.56
CA ARG A 246 -3.83 -12.88 18.99
C ARG A 246 -4.91 -13.29 17.98
N LEU A 247 -4.59 -13.30 16.69
CA LEU A 247 -5.53 -13.59 15.60
C LEU A 247 -5.52 -15.07 15.20
N ASP A 248 -4.44 -15.79 15.50
CA ASP A 248 -4.31 -17.22 15.23
C ASP A 248 -4.85 -18.11 16.38
N GLY A 249 -5.18 -17.52 17.54
CA GLY A 249 -5.89 -18.22 18.63
C GLY A 249 -5.03 -19.13 19.51
N GLU A 250 -3.72 -18.86 19.61
CA GLU A 250 -2.78 -19.56 20.50
C GLU A 250 -2.56 -18.84 21.84
#